data_AF-A0A931IFQ7-F1
#
_entry.id   AF-A0A931IFQ7-F1
#
_cell.length_a   1.000
_cell.length_b   1.000
_cell.length_c   1.000
_cell.angle_alpha   90.00
_cell.angle_beta   90.00
_cell.angle_gamma   90.00
#
_symmetry.space_group_name_H-M   'P 1'
#
loop_
_entity.id
_entity.type
_entity.pdbx_description
1 polymer ?
#
loop_
_entity_poly.entity_id
_entity_poly.type
_entity_poly.pdbx_seq_one_letter_code
_entity_poly.pdbx_strand_id
1 'polypeptide(L)'
;MNSTAPAPNAPAAGWPDLADVDLLRTLVETERRRRRLDAAMRAAVAEAERRGLAADTGYRDTAELLTDLLRISADEARRRIDYAAPQARPRSRKVWRVLAAAS
;
A
#
# COMPACT_ATOMS: atom_id res chain seq x y z
N MET A 1 12.20 31.52 18.69
CA MET A 1 12.48 30.12 18.32
C MET A 1 11.22 29.30 18.56
N ASN A 2 10.31 29.30 17.60
CA ASN A 2 9.03 28.61 17.64
C ASN A 2 9.07 27.53 16.56
N SER A 3 9.61 26.36 16.94
CA SER A 3 9.58 25.15 16.12
C SER A 3 8.18 24.56 16.14
N THR A 4 7.33 25.04 15.24
CA THR A 4 6.08 24.37 14.92
C THR A 4 6.41 23.23 13.96
N ALA A 5 6.44 21.99 14.46
CA ALA A 5 6.43 20.82 13.60
C ALA A 5 5.14 20.86 12.76
N PRO A 6 5.21 20.85 11.41
CA PRO A 6 4.00 20.93 10.59
C PRO A 6 3.17 19.66 10.82
N ALA A 7 1.89 19.86 11.17
CA ALA A 7 0.94 18.76 11.30
C ALA A 7 0.85 17.99 9.96
N PRO A 8 0.79 16.65 9.99
CA PRO A 8 0.97 15.83 8.80
C PRO A 8 -0.12 15.97 7.72
N ASN A 9 -1.19 16.74 7.94
CA ASN A 9 -2.34 16.82 7.03
C ASN A 9 -2.84 18.27 6.79
N ALA A 10 -2.03 19.31 7.05
CA ALA A 10 -2.46 20.68 6.78
C ALA A 10 -2.51 20.95 5.25
N PRO A 11 -3.57 21.61 4.73
CA PRO A 11 -3.60 22.03 3.33
C PRO A 11 -2.51 23.08 3.11
N ALA A 12 -1.56 22.75 2.24
CA ALA A 12 -1.08 23.53 1.10
C ALA A 12 -0.90 25.06 1.17
N ALA A 13 -0.91 25.71 2.33
CA ALA A 13 -0.87 27.16 2.44
C ALA A 13 0.54 27.76 2.20
N GLY A 14 1.40 27.08 1.42
CA GLY A 14 2.77 27.54 1.19
C GLY A 14 3.49 26.90 0.01
N TRP A 15 2.82 26.16 -0.89
CA TRP A 15 3.53 25.56 -2.05
C TRP A 15 4.26 26.59 -2.93
N PRO A 16 3.68 27.77 -3.25
CA PRO A 16 4.37 28.77 -4.06
C PRO A 16 5.59 29.39 -3.36
N ASP A 17 5.63 29.35 -2.03
CA ASP A 17 6.68 29.96 -1.21
C ASP A 17 7.80 28.98 -0.83
N LEU A 18 7.67 27.68 -1.21
CA LEU A 18 8.72 26.69 -0.97
C LEU A 18 9.89 26.91 -1.93
N ALA A 19 11.11 26.85 -1.39
CA ALA A 19 12.29 26.69 -2.24
C ALA A 19 12.22 25.37 -3.02
N ASP A 20 12.79 25.34 -4.23
CA ASP A 20 12.75 24.15 -5.11
C ASP A 20 13.22 22.87 -4.41
N VAL A 21 14.26 22.97 -3.58
CA VAL A 21 14.80 21.82 -2.82
C VAL A 21 13.78 21.27 -1.81
N ASP A 22 13.00 22.14 -1.17
CA ASP A 22 11.99 21.75 -0.20
C ASP A 22 10.72 21.23 -0.89
N LEU A 23 10.39 21.77 -2.07
CA LEU A 23 9.33 21.24 -2.93
C LEU A 23 9.67 19.81 -3.39
N LEU A 24 10.90 19.58 -3.87
CA LEU A 24 11.36 18.24 -4.28
C LEU A 24 11.36 17.26 -3.10
N ARG A 25 11.80 17.69 -1.92
CA ARG A 25 11.73 16.88 -0.70
C ARG A 25 10.28 16.52 -0.36
N THR A 26 9.37 17.49 -0.40
CA THR A 26 7.95 17.31 -0.11
C THR A 26 7.30 16.31 -1.07
N LEU A 27 7.65 16.35 -2.37
CA LEU A 27 7.18 15.37 -3.35
C LEU A 27 7.61 13.95 -3.01
N VAL A 28 8.90 13.76 -2.69
CA VAL A 28 9.45 12.43 -2.33
C VAL A 28 8.80 11.89 -1.06
N GLU A 29 8.62 12.74 -0.04
CA GLU A 29 7.99 12.35 1.22
C GLU A 29 6.51 12.00 1.05
N THR A 30 5.78 12.81 0.27
CA THR A 30 4.38 12.56 -0.07
C THR A 30 4.23 11.23 -0.81
N GLU A 31 5.09 10.96 -1.80
CA GLU A 31 5.08 9.71 -2.54
C GLU A 31 5.40 8.51 -1.64
N ARG A 32 6.38 8.63 -0.74
CA ARG A 32 6.68 7.56 0.23
C ARG A 32 5.48 7.27 1.12
N ARG A 33 4.78 8.31 1.58
CA ARG A 33 3.58 8.16 2.40
C ARG A 33 2.45 7.51 1.63
N ARG A 34 2.21 7.93 0.37
CA ARG A 34 1.23 7.32 -0.52
C ARG A 34 1.52 5.83 -0.72
N ARG A 35 2.76 5.46 -1.05
CA ARG A 35 3.17 4.06 -1.21
C ARG A 35 3.01 3.22 0.06
N ARG A 36 3.26 3.81 1.24
CA ARG A 36 3.05 3.13 2.52
C ARG A 36 1.56 2.87 2.77
N LEU A 37 0.71 3.84 2.50
CA LEU A 37 -0.75 3.68 2.61
C LEU A 37 -1.25 2.64 1.61
N ASP A 38 -0.79 2.68 0.36
CA ASP A 38 -1.15 1.69 -0.66
C ASP A 38 -0.73 0.27 -0.25
N ALA A 39 0.47 0.12 0.32
CA ALA A 39 0.96 -1.16 0.83
C ALA A 39 0.12 -1.65 2.02
N ALA A 40 -0.25 -0.76 2.94
CA ALA A 40 -1.12 -1.09 4.07
C ALA A 40 -2.52 -1.51 3.59
N MET A 41 -3.10 -0.81 2.61
CA MET A 41 -4.38 -1.17 2.01
C MET A 41 -4.33 -2.57 1.37
N ARG A 42 -3.29 -2.86 0.57
CA ARG A 42 -3.09 -4.20 -0.01
C ARG A 42 -2.97 -5.28 1.06
N ALA A 43 -2.21 -5.02 2.12
CA ALA A 43 -2.06 -5.97 3.22
C ALA A 43 -3.38 -6.22 3.97
N ALA A 44 -4.20 -5.19 4.16
CA ALA A 44 -5.51 -5.30 4.78
C ALA A 44 -6.47 -6.14 3.92
N VAL A 45 -6.53 -5.90 2.61
CA VAL A 45 -7.35 -6.69 1.67
C VAL A 45 -6.89 -8.15 1.66
N ALA A 46 -5.58 -8.40 1.58
CA ALA A 46 -5.04 -9.76 1.61
C ALA A 46 -5.38 -10.51 2.91
N GLU A 47 -5.42 -9.80 4.04
CA GLU A 47 -5.84 -10.37 5.32
C GLU A 47 -7.35 -10.62 5.38
N ALA A 48 -8.18 -9.73 4.83
CA ALA A 48 -9.62 -9.94 4.73
C ALA A 48 -9.93 -11.21 3.91
N GLU A 49 -9.26 -11.40 2.78
CA GLU A 49 -9.32 -12.61 1.95
C GLU A 49 -8.89 -13.86 2.73
N ARG A 50 -7.71 -13.82 3.37
CA ARG A 50 -7.15 -14.96 4.11
C ARG A 50 -8.07 -15.42 5.25
N ARG A 51 -8.76 -14.48 5.90
CA ARG A 51 -9.71 -14.78 6.98
C ARG A 51 -11.08 -15.22 6.48
N GLY A 52 -11.37 -15.09 5.18
CA GLY A 52 -12.72 -15.31 4.65
C GLY A 52 -13.73 -14.29 5.16
N LEU A 53 -13.29 -13.05 5.45
CA LEU A 53 -14.09 -12.05 6.16
C LEU A 53 -15.43 -11.74 5.46
N ALA A 54 -15.47 -11.81 4.12
CA ALA A 54 -16.71 -11.64 3.37
C ALA A 54 -17.76 -12.68 3.74
N ALA A 55 -17.38 -13.97 3.81
CA ALA A 55 -18.29 -15.04 4.18
C ALA A 55 -18.76 -14.90 5.63
N ASP A 56 -17.85 -14.56 6.55
CA ASP A 56 -18.17 -14.34 7.97
C ASP A 56 -19.13 -13.17 8.19
N THR A 57 -19.18 -12.23 7.25
CA THR A 57 -20.05 -11.04 7.30
C THR A 57 -21.28 -11.15 6.39
N GLY A 58 -21.48 -12.28 5.70
CA GLY A 58 -22.65 -12.55 4.87
C GLY A 58 -22.59 -11.99 3.45
N TYR A 59 -21.44 -11.48 3.01
CA TYR A 59 -21.23 -11.08 1.62
C TYR A 59 -20.84 -12.30 0.76
N ARG A 60 -21.18 -12.27 -0.53
CA ARG A 60 -20.89 -13.36 -1.47
C ARG A 60 -19.39 -13.53 -1.69
N ASP A 61 -18.67 -12.42 -1.81
CA ASP A 61 -17.22 -12.38 -1.95
C ASP A 61 -16.64 -11.06 -1.42
N THR A 62 -15.32 -10.99 -1.33
CA THR A 62 -14.61 -9.79 -0.86
C THR A 62 -14.79 -8.60 -1.79
N ALA A 63 -15.08 -8.81 -3.08
CA ALA A 63 -15.32 -7.70 -4.00
C ALA A 63 -16.63 -6.98 -3.67
N GLU A 64 -17.69 -7.73 -3.35
CA GLU A 64 -18.96 -7.21 -2.86
C GLU A 64 -18.78 -6.49 -1.52
N LEU A 65 -18.03 -7.08 -0.57
CA LEU A 65 -17.68 -6.46 0.71
C LEU A 65 -16.98 -5.10 0.50
N LEU A 66 -15.94 -5.04 -0.33
CA LEU A 66 -15.18 -3.82 -0.59
C LEU A 66 -16.01 -2.75 -1.32
N THR A 67 -16.85 -3.18 -2.26
CA THR A 67 -17.79 -2.30 -2.98
C THR A 67 -18.71 -1.59 -1.99
N ASP A 68 -19.29 -2.34 -1.05
CA ASP A 68 -20.22 -1.78 -0.06
C ASP A 68 -19.50 -0.89 0.97
N LEU A 69 -18.40 -1.37 1.57
CA LEU A 69 -17.68 -0.65 2.62
C LEU A 69 -16.98 0.62 2.11
N LEU A 70 -16.35 0.56 0.94
CA LEU A 70 -15.53 1.67 0.42
C LEU A 70 -16.26 2.52 -0.62
N ARG A 71 -17.50 2.15 -0.98
CA ARG A 71 -18.31 2.82 -2.00
C ARG A 71 -17.57 3.01 -3.33
N ILE A 72 -16.88 1.95 -3.75
CA ILE A 72 -16.14 1.89 -5.03
C ILE A 72 -16.86 0.98 -6.01
N SER A 73 -16.49 1.03 -7.30
CA SER A 73 -17.03 0.08 -8.28
C SER A 73 -16.51 -1.34 -8.05
N ALA A 74 -17.28 -2.34 -8.48
CA ALA A 74 -16.87 -3.74 -8.43
C ALA A 74 -15.53 -3.99 -9.16
N ASP A 75 -15.30 -3.32 -10.29
CA ASP A 75 -14.03 -3.43 -11.03
C ASP A 75 -12.84 -2.91 -10.21
N GLU A 76 -13.00 -1.80 -9.49
CA GLU A 76 -11.96 -1.29 -8.60
C GLU A 76 -11.74 -2.21 -7.40
N ALA A 77 -12.80 -2.79 -6.87
CA ALA A 77 -12.70 -3.78 -5.80
C ALA A 77 -11.92 -5.02 -6.27
N ARG A 78 -12.24 -5.54 -7.46
CA ARG A 78 -11.54 -6.67 -8.08
C ARG A 78 -10.05 -6.37 -8.29
N ARG A 79 -9.73 -5.19 -8.85
CA ARG A 79 -8.33 -4.75 -9.00
C ARG A 79 -7.58 -4.73 -7.67
N ARG A 80 -8.20 -4.25 -6.59
CA ARG A 80 -7.56 -4.22 -5.26
C ARG A 80 -7.27 -5.61 -4.73
N ILE A 81 -8.17 -6.57 -4.96
CA ILE A 81 -7.95 -7.98 -4.63
C ILE A 81 -6.78 -8.54 -5.44
N ASP A 82 -6.74 -8.30 -6.75
CA ASP A 82 -5.65 -8.77 -7.62
C ASP A 82 -4.28 -8.21 -7.21
N TYR A 83 -4.21 -6.93 -6.81
CA TYR A 83 -2.99 -6.32 -6.30
C TYR A 83 -2.61 -6.79 -4.88
N ALA A 84 -3.58 -7.21 -4.09
CA ALA A 84 -3.37 -7.73 -2.74
C ALA A 84 -2.98 -9.21 -2.74
N ALA A 85 -3.36 -9.97 -3.77
CA ALA A 85 -2.95 -11.35 -3.94
C ALA A 85 -1.43 -11.43 -3.83
N PRO A 86 -0.88 -12.31 -2.98
CA PRO A 86 0.55 -12.50 -2.93
C PRO A 86 0.98 -12.92 -4.32
N GLN A 87 1.64 -12.01 -5.05
CA GLN A 87 2.41 -12.33 -6.24
C GLN A 87 3.23 -13.54 -5.82
N ALA A 88 2.86 -14.72 -6.31
CA ALA A 88 3.57 -15.94 -6.05
C ALA A 88 4.92 -15.76 -6.72
N ARG A 89 5.85 -15.05 -6.05
CA ARG A 89 7.25 -15.08 -6.40
C ARG A 89 7.58 -16.55 -6.28
N PRO A 90 7.92 -17.25 -7.38
CA PRO A 90 8.53 -18.55 -7.23
C PRO A 90 9.75 -18.29 -6.36
N ARG A 91 9.72 -18.78 -5.11
CA ARG A 91 10.91 -18.81 -4.27
C ARG A 91 11.82 -19.78 -4.99
N SER A 92 12.64 -19.28 -5.92
CA SER A 92 13.74 -20.02 -6.51
C SER A 92 14.68 -20.42 -5.37
N ARG A 93 14.39 -21.56 -4.75
CA ARG A 93 15.27 -22.33 -3.84
C ARG A 93 16.41 -22.98 -4.65
N LYS A 94 17.02 -22.22 -5.55
CA LYS A 94 18.14 -22.58 -6.43
C LYS A 94 18.90 -21.25 -6.63
N VAL A 95 20.17 -21.00 -6.28
CA VAL A 95 21.33 -21.83 -5.97
C VAL A 95 22.30 -20.94 -5.17
N TRP A 96 22.64 -21.26 -3.92
CA TRP A 96 23.82 -20.69 -3.23
C TRP A 96 24.81 -21.79 -2.80
N ARG A 97 24.77 -22.96 -3.44
CA ARG A 97 25.58 -24.12 -3.03
C ARG A 97 26.83 -24.36 -3.88
N VAL A 98 27.42 -23.33 -4.51
CA VAL A 98 28.62 -23.52 -5.36
C VAL A 98 29.82 -22.63 -4.99
N LEU A 99 29.88 -22.05 -3.78
CA LEU A 99 31.09 -21.35 -3.32
C LEU A 99 31.74 -21.93 -2.05
N ALA A 100 31.36 -23.14 -1.63
CA ALA A 100 31.96 -23.82 -0.47
C ALA A 100 32.80 -25.06 -0.84
N ALA A 101 33.23 -25.20 -2.10
CA ALA A 101 34.10 -26.27 -2.56
C ALA A 101 35.16 -25.72 -3.52
N ALA A 102 36.02 -24.84 -2.99
CA ALA A 102 37.32 -24.54 -3.57
C ALA A 102 38.24 -24.14 -2.41
N SER A 103 38.89 -25.14 -1.82
CA SER A 103 40.09 -25.03 -1.02
C SER A 103 41.05 -26.10 -1.51
#